data_AF-A0A0C2K7M3-F1
#
_entry.id   AF-A0A0C2K7M3-F1
#
_cell.length_a   1.000
_cell.length_b   1.000
_cell.length_c   1.000
_cell.angle_alpha   90.00
_cell.angle_beta   90.00
_cell.angle_gamma   90.00
#
_symmetry.space_group_name_H-M   'P 1'
#
loop_
_entity.id
_entity.type
_entity.pdbx_description
1 polymer ?
#
loop_
_entity_poly.entity_id
_entity_poly.type
_entity_poly.pdbx_seq_one_letter_code
_entity_poly.pdbx_strand_id
1 'polypeptide(L)'
;MDKNNERYDAECDESFRNMQLLIGKLIADIEKMANGSSDEFYARINKSQYRLLKYKELLMHLPHIDESELFFARTELSKNEKQIAKFGIEALTVAIDELDVTLAR
;
A
#
# COMPACT_ATOMS: atom_id res chain seq x y z
N MET A 1 -0.68 38.29 4.73
CA MET A 1 -0.32 37.02 5.37
C MET A 1 -1.54 36.14 5.30
N ASP A 2 -1.58 35.26 4.30
CA ASP A 2 -2.68 34.31 4.09
C ASP A 2 -2.64 33.21 5.14
N LYS A 3 -3.58 33.27 6.10
CA LYS A 3 -3.78 32.26 7.16
C LYS A 3 -4.22 30.89 6.62
N ASN A 4 -4.36 30.74 5.31
CA ASN A 4 -4.78 29.50 4.68
C ASN A 4 -3.60 28.56 4.36
N ASN A 5 -2.37 29.05 4.25
CA ASN A 5 -1.23 28.23 3.82
C ASN A 5 -0.78 27.22 4.90
N GLU A 6 -0.78 27.62 6.17
CA GLU A 6 -0.34 26.77 7.30
C GLU A 6 -1.26 25.56 7.55
N ARG A 7 -2.55 25.67 7.18
CA ARG A 7 -3.54 24.62 7.42
C ARG A 7 -3.45 23.48 6.40
N TYR A 8 -3.12 23.81 5.15
CA TYR A 8 -2.91 22.84 4.07
C TYR A 8 -1.63 22.01 4.29
N ASP A 9 -0.54 22.65 4.74
CA ASP A 9 0.73 21.95 5.02
C ASP A 9 0.57 20.93 6.16
N ALA A 10 -0.16 21.28 7.22
CA ALA A 10 -0.39 20.39 8.36
C ALA A 10 -1.25 19.16 8.02
N GLU A 11 -2.30 19.31 7.19
CA GLU A 11 -3.17 18.21 6.75
C GLU A 11 -2.44 17.27 5.77
N CYS A 12 -1.54 17.82 4.93
CA CYS A 12 -0.69 17.04 4.03
C CYS A 12 0.30 16.18 4.82
N ASP A 13 0.98 16.78 5.81
CA ASP A 13 1.92 16.09 6.70
C ASP A 13 1.25 15.00 7.55
N GLU A 14 0.02 15.23 8.02
CA GLU A 14 -0.74 14.23 8.77
C GLU A 14 -1.14 13.04 7.89
N SER A 15 -1.62 13.30 6.67
CA SER A 15 -2.02 12.27 5.71
C SER A 15 -0.84 11.38 5.30
N PHE A 16 0.32 11.99 5.05
CA PHE A 16 1.56 11.29 4.73
C PHE A 16 2.06 10.42 5.89
N ARG A 17 2.08 10.96 7.12
CA ARG A 17 2.45 10.18 8.31
C ARG A 17 1.51 8.99 8.54
N ASN A 18 0.20 9.20 8.37
CA ASN A 18 -0.78 8.13 8.47
C ASN A 18 -0.54 7.02 7.44
N MET A 19 -0.15 7.39 6.22
CA MET A 19 0.22 6.43 5.17
C MET A 19 1.47 5.63 5.54
N GLN A 20 2.55 6.29 5.99
CA GLN A 20 3.77 5.61 6.43
C GLN A 20 3.51 4.64 7.59
N LEU A 21 2.65 5.02 8.54
CA LEU A 21 2.24 4.15 9.65
C LEU A 21 1.48 2.90 9.15
N LEU A 22 0.66 3.02 8.11
CA LEU A 22 -0.05 1.88 7.53
C LEU A 22 0.90 0.93 6.81
N ILE A 23 1.89 1.46 6.11
CA ILE A 23 2.93 0.66 5.44
C ILE A 23 3.80 -0.05 6.48
N GLY A 24 4.22 0.65 7.54
CA GLY A 24 4.95 0.04 8.65
C GLY A 24 4.15 -1.10 9.33
N LYS A 25 2.84 -0.92 9.51
CA LYS A 25 1.95 -2.00 10.01
C LYS A 25 1.86 -3.19 9.05
N LEU A 26 1.82 -2.94 7.74
CA LEU A 26 1.84 -4.01 6.74
C LEU A 26 3.11 -4.86 6.86
N ILE A 27 4.28 -4.21 6.91
CA ILE A 27 5.57 -4.89 7.02
C ILE A 27 5.69 -5.66 8.34
N ALA A 28 5.32 -5.04 9.46
CA ALA A 28 5.35 -5.68 10.77
C ALA A 28 4.42 -6.90 10.86
N ASP A 29 3.23 -6.83 10.26
CA ASP A 29 2.32 -7.99 10.19
C ASP A 29 2.90 -9.12 9.33
N ILE A 30 3.59 -8.79 8.23
CA ILE A 30 4.30 -9.76 7.39
C ILE A 30 5.45 -10.42 8.15
N GLU A 31 6.26 -9.65 8.86
CA GLU A 31 7.35 -10.14 9.72
C GLU A 31 6.83 -11.09 10.80
N LYS A 32 5.74 -10.72 11.47
CA LYS A 32 5.08 -11.58 12.46
C LYS A 32 4.58 -12.88 11.83
N MET A 33 4.01 -12.83 10.63
CA MET A 33 3.54 -14.02 9.90
C MET A 33 4.69 -14.92 9.43
N ALA A 34 5.86 -14.36 9.17
CA ALA A 34 7.05 -15.09 8.76
C ALA A 34 7.70 -15.86 9.92
N ASN A 35 7.35 -15.53 11.17
CA ASN A 35 7.77 -16.25 12.38
C ASN A 35 9.30 -16.46 12.46
N GLY A 36 10.07 -15.42 12.09
CA GLY A 36 11.54 -15.44 12.12
C GLY A 36 12.23 -16.10 10.91
N SER A 37 11.47 -16.62 9.93
CA SER A 37 12.04 -17.14 8.69
C SER A 37 12.22 -16.03 7.66
N SER A 38 13.47 -15.76 7.27
CA SER A 38 13.79 -14.77 6.22
C SER A 38 13.18 -15.15 4.88
N ASP A 39 13.27 -16.41 4.46
CA ASP A 39 12.70 -16.86 3.17
C ASP A 39 11.18 -16.66 3.13
N GLU A 40 10.49 -16.97 4.24
CA GLU A 40 9.05 -16.77 4.35
C GLU A 40 8.69 -15.28 4.38
N PHE A 41 9.52 -14.45 5.02
CA PHE A 41 9.37 -13.00 5.02
C PHE A 41 9.44 -12.44 3.60
N TYR A 42 10.51 -12.72 2.86
CA TYR A 42 10.67 -12.24 1.49
C TYR A 42 9.58 -12.78 0.55
N ALA A 43 9.19 -14.05 0.69
CA ALA A 43 8.08 -14.60 -0.08
C ALA A 43 6.76 -13.85 0.17
N ARG A 44 6.49 -13.46 1.43
CA ARG A 44 5.29 -12.69 1.80
C ARG A 44 5.35 -11.24 1.35
N ILE A 45 6.52 -10.59 1.41
CA ILE A 45 6.72 -9.24 0.87
C ILE A 45 6.45 -9.24 -0.64
N ASN A 46 7.06 -10.16 -1.39
CA ASN A 46 6.79 -10.33 -2.83
C ASN A 46 5.30 -10.55 -3.12
N LYS A 47 4.64 -11.40 -2.34
CA LYS A 47 3.21 -11.66 -2.52
C LYS A 47 2.35 -10.43 -2.21
N SER A 48 2.75 -9.60 -1.25
CA SER A 48 2.08 -8.35 -0.91
C SER A 48 2.25 -7.30 -2.01
N GLN A 49 3.49 -7.14 -2.48
CA GLN A 49 3.81 -6.26 -3.61
C GLN A 49 2.99 -6.62 -4.85
N TYR A 50 2.96 -7.90 -5.23
CA TYR A 50 2.18 -8.37 -6.37
C TYR A 50 0.69 -7.99 -6.26
N ARG A 51 0.08 -8.21 -5.09
CA ARG A 51 -1.33 -7.87 -4.85
C ARG A 51 -1.60 -6.36 -4.99
N LEU A 52 -0.72 -5.54 -4.44
CA LEU A 52 -0.81 -4.08 -4.53
C LEU A 52 -0.61 -3.58 -5.96
N LEU A 53 0.37 -4.13 -6.69
CA LEU A 53 0.65 -3.79 -8.08
C LEU A 53 -0.54 -4.14 -9.00
N LYS A 54 -1.05 -5.37 -8.89
CA LYS A 54 -2.23 -5.83 -9.65
C LYS A 54 -3.43 -4.90 -9.41
N TYR A 55 -3.72 -4.59 -8.15
CA TYR A 55 -4.83 -3.70 -7.82
C TYR A 55 -4.62 -2.26 -8.33
N LYS A 56 -3.40 -1.73 -8.25
CA LYS A 56 -3.03 -0.42 -8.79
C LYS A 56 -3.23 -0.36 -10.30
N GLU A 57 -2.76 -1.36 -11.03
CA GLU A 57 -2.88 -1.44 -12.49
C GLU A 57 -4.35 -1.44 -12.92
N LEU A 58 -5.18 -2.26 -12.28
CA LEU A 58 -6.63 -2.29 -12.54
C LEU A 58 -7.29 -0.93 -12.24
N LEU A 59 -6.91 -0.26 -11.15
CA LEU A 59 -7.41 1.09 -10.85
C LEU A 59 -7.02 2.11 -11.93
N MET A 60 -5.81 2.03 -12.47
CA MET A 60 -5.34 2.94 -13.53
C MET A 60 -6.06 2.72 -14.87
N HIS A 61 -6.57 1.51 -15.09
CA HIS A 61 -7.24 1.12 -16.33
C HIS A 61 -8.75 0.91 -16.19
N LEU A 62 -9.36 1.45 -15.13
CA LEU A 62 -10.80 1.39 -14.81
C LEU A 62 -11.75 1.48 -16.03
N PRO A 63 -11.57 2.42 -16.99
CA PRO A 63 -12.47 2.54 -18.15
C PRO A 63 -12.39 1.36 -19.14
N HIS A 64 -11.39 0.50 -19.02
CA HIS A 64 -11.03 -0.55 -19.99
C HIS A 64 -11.07 -1.96 -19.39
N ILE A 65 -11.46 -2.10 -18.13
CA ILE A 65 -11.50 -3.39 -17.43
C ILE A 65 -12.93 -3.74 -17.01
N ASP A 66 -13.17 -5.04 -16.80
CA ASP A 66 -14.41 -5.49 -16.17
C ASP A 66 -14.36 -5.13 -14.68
N GLU A 67 -15.44 -4.53 -14.15
CA GLU A 67 -15.59 -4.19 -12.74
C GLU A 67 -15.41 -5.43 -11.84
N SER A 68 -15.75 -6.62 -12.34
CA SER A 68 -15.54 -7.88 -11.63
C SER A 68 -14.05 -8.13 -11.32
N GLU A 69 -13.14 -7.81 -12.23
CA GLU A 69 -11.69 -7.99 -12.05
C GLU A 69 -11.15 -7.12 -10.92
N LEU A 70 -11.59 -5.86 -10.88
CA LEU A 70 -11.22 -4.95 -9.80
C LEU A 70 -11.77 -5.42 -8.45
N PHE A 71 -13.02 -5.90 -8.43
CA PHE A 71 -13.62 -6.47 -7.23
C PHE A 71 -12.81 -7.66 -6.72
N PHE A 72 -12.48 -8.62 -7.59
CA PHE A 72 -11.69 -9.79 -7.20
C PHE A 72 -10.30 -9.39 -6.69
N ALA A 73 -9.59 -8.52 -7.40
CA ALA A 73 -8.29 -8.02 -6.95
C ALA A 73 -8.38 -7.33 -5.58
N ARG A 74 -9.44 -6.56 -5.33
CA ARG A 74 -9.70 -5.95 -4.01
C ARG A 74 -9.93 -7.00 -2.92
N THR A 75 -10.60 -8.10 -3.22
CA THR A 75 -10.85 -9.16 -2.21
C THR A 75 -9.57 -9.87 -1.78
N GLU A 76 -8.63 -10.06 -2.71
CA GLU A 76 -7.32 -10.69 -2.47
C GLU A 76 -6.43 -9.88 -1.52
N LEU A 77 -6.63 -8.56 -1.44
CA LEU A 77 -5.87 -7.68 -0.55
C LEU A 77 -6.05 -8.06 0.94
N SER A 78 -4.95 -8.00 1.69
CA SER A 78 -4.93 -8.10 3.15
C SER A 78 -5.65 -6.91 3.81
N LYS A 79 -5.89 -6.98 5.13
CA LYS A 79 -6.55 -5.90 5.86
C LYS A 79 -5.76 -4.58 5.80
N ASN A 80 -4.43 -4.64 5.85
CA ASN A 80 -3.58 -3.44 5.78
C ASN A 80 -3.46 -2.94 4.34
N GLU A 81 -3.35 -3.84 3.37
CA GLU A 81 -3.37 -3.48 1.94
C GLU A 81 -4.69 -2.79 1.55
N LYS A 82 -5.83 -3.27 2.05
CA LYS A 82 -7.14 -2.62 1.87
C LYS A 82 -7.20 -1.22 2.48
N GLN A 83 -6.48 -0.97 3.58
CA GLN A 83 -6.42 0.36 4.17
C GLN A 83 -5.58 1.31 3.34
N ILE A 84 -4.42 0.85 2.86
CA ILE A 84 -3.55 1.61 1.93
C ILE A 84 -4.33 1.94 0.65
N ALA A 85 -5.00 0.95 0.07
CA ALA A 85 -5.79 1.09 -1.16
C ALA A 85 -6.91 2.15 -1.09
N LYS A 86 -7.41 2.49 0.12
CA LYS A 86 -8.43 3.55 0.28
C LYS A 86 -7.89 4.95 -0.05
N PHE A 87 -6.58 5.14 0.05
CA PHE A 87 -5.91 6.40 -0.27
C PHE A 87 -5.53 6.50 -1.77
N GLY A 88 -5.90 5.50 -2.58
CA GLY A 88 -5.78 5.56 -4.03
C GLY A 88 -4.39 5.19 -4.57
N ILE A 89 -4.16 5.56 -5.84
CA ILE A 89 -2.99 5.14 -6.64
C ILE A 89 -1.66 5.62 -6.05
N GLU A 90 -1.64 6.83 -5.49
CA GLU A 90 -0.42 7.40 -4.88
C GLU A 90 0.02 6.56 -3.68
N ALA A 91 -0.91 6.24 -2.78
CA ALA A 91 -0.60 5.41 -1.61
C ALA A 91 -0.17 3.98 -1.97
N LEU A 92 -0.79 3.41 -3.01
CA LEU A 92 -0.37 2.12 -3.56
C LEU A 92 1.07 2.19 -4.10
N THR A 93 1.43 3.29 -4.76
CA THR A 93 2.78 3.50 -5.30
C THR A 93 3.81 3.58 -4.18
N VAL A 94 3.57 4.45 -3.19
CA VAL A 94 4.48 4.59 -2.03
C VAL A 94 4.64 3.27 -1.27
N ALA A 95 3.55 2.51 -1.10
CA ALA A 95 3.62 1.20 -0.45
C ALA A 95 4.43 0.18 -1.26
N ILE A 96 4.27 0.14 -2.58
CA ILE A 96 5.06 -0.74 -3.46
C ILE A 96 6.55 -0.39 -3.38
N ASP A 97 6.89 0.90 -3.44
CA ASP A 97 8.27 1.37 -3.38
C ASP A 97 8.93 1.00 -2.04
N GLU A 98 8.22 1.11 -0.91
CA GLU A 98 8.76 0.70 0.39
C GLU A 98 8.94 -0.82 0.51
N LEU A 99 8.05 -1.61 -0.11
CA LEU A 99 8.22 -3.05 -0.20
C LEU A 99 9.42 -3.43 -1.08
N ASP A 100 9.66 -2.71 -2.19
CA ASP A 100 10.87 -2.87 -3.02
C ASP A 100 12.15 -2.59 -2.22
N VAL A 101 12.17 -1.50 -1.46
CA VAL A 101 13.29 -1.18 -0.56
C VAL A 101 13.50 -2.30 0.48
N THR A 102 12.42 -2.91 0.96
CA THR A 102 12.48 -4.03 1.91
C THR A 102 13.05 -5.30 1.28
N LEU A 103 12.76 -5.57 0.00
CA LEU A 103 13.30 -6.71 -0.75
C LEU A 103 14.79 -6.55 -1.10
N ALA A 104 15.27 -5.30 -1.25
CA ALA A 104 16.65 -4.99 -1.61
C ALA A 104 17.64 -5.01 -0.42
N ARG A 105 17.15 -5.21 0.81
CA ARG A 105 17.94 -5.29 2.05
C ARG A 105 18.28 -6.74 2.39
#